data_AF-A0A2P2JIM1-F1
#
_entry.id   AF-A0A2P2JIM1-F1
#
_cell.length_a   1.000
_cell.length_b   1.000
_cell.length_c   1.000
_cell.angle_alpha   90.00
_cell.angle_beta   90.00
_cell.angle_gamma   90.00
#
_symmetry.space_group_name_H-M   'P 1'
#
loop_
_entity.id
_entity.type
_entity.pdbx_description
1 polymer ?
#
loop_
_entity_poly.entity_id
_entity_poly.type
_entity_poly.pdbx_seq_one_letter_code
_entity_poly.pdbx_strand_id
1 'polypeptide(L)'
;MKPGYDQYIYRHANGLCVIGLAPTHVVFKDEGGIIAVDFNVGKSDRAGIKVTGKRKKNAQHFESNTALCKVCTHDTSYIVRCCVKGSLLEVNDRLIKQPGLLGSSADREGFIAIVMPKPADWLKVKAELLSLEEYRKLREGR
;
A
#
# COMPACT_ATOMS: atom_id res chain seq x y z
N MET A 1 -5.48 -5.30 16.54
CA MET A 1 -5.38 -4.71 15.19
C MET A 1 -6.72 -4.12 14.79
N LYS A 2 -6.74 -2.91 14.21
CA LYS A 2 -7.96 -2.36 13.62
C LYS A 2 -8.29 -3.13 12.34
N PRO A 3 -9.54 -3.59 12.14
CA PRO A 3 -9.93 -4.22 10.88
C PRO A 3 -9.72 -3.23 9.71
N GLY A 4 -9.21 -3.72 8.58
CA GLY A 4 -8.95 -2.87 7.40
C GLY A 4 -7.60 -2.16 7.36
N TYR A 5 -6.65 -2.56 8.21
CA TYR A 5 -5.27 -2.04 8.21
C TYR A 5 -4.23 -3.08 7.78
N ASP A 6 -4.68 -4.25 7.33
CA ASP A 6 -3.83 -5.38 6.95
C ASP A 6 -3.07 -5.11 5.64
N GLN A 7 -1.88 -4.53 5.75
CA GLN A 7 -1.01 -4.21 4.64
C GLN A 7 0.34 -4.90 4.84
N TYR A 8 0.98 -5.26 3.75
CA TYR A 8 2.36 -5.74 3.76
C TYR A 8 3.31 -4.66 3.22
N ILE A 9 4.56 -4.73 3.66
CA ILE A 9 5.63 -3.88 3.16
C ILE A 9 6.82 -4.77 2.82
N TYR A 10 7.15 -4.88 1.54
CA TYR A 10 8.33 -5.59 1.08
C TYR A 10 9.46 -4.61 0.81
N ARG A 11 10.56 -4.76 1.56
CA ARG A 11 11.75 -3.93 1.37
C ARG A 11 12.77 -4.68 0.53
N HIS A 12 13.19 -4.03 -0.56
CA HIS A 12 14.29 -4.50 -1.38
C HIS A 12 15.64 -3.94 -0.88
N ALA A 13 16.75 -4.60 -1.23
CA ALA A 13 18.09 -4.26 -0.75
C ALA A 13 18.55 -2.85 -1.18
N ASN A 14 18.02 -2.33 -2.29
CA ASN A 14 18.26 -0.95 -2.76
C ASN A 14 17.50 0.13 -1.96
N GLY A 15 16.77 -0.25 -0.92
CA GLY A 15 16.01 0.67 -0.06
C GLY A 15 14.62 1.03 -0.57
N LEU A 16 14.15 0.43 -1.66
CA LEU A 16 12.75 0.55 -2.09
C LEU A 16 11.83 -0.28 -1.21
N CYS A 17 10.65 0.26 -0.93
CA CYS A 17 9.57 -0.41 -0.24
C CYS A 17 8.36 -0.51 -1.16
N VAL A 18 7.90 -1.74 -1.38
CA VAL A 18 6.65 -2.05 -2.09
C VAL A 18 5.56 -2.26 -1.05
N ILE A 19 4.45 -1.56 -1.22
CA ILE A 19 3.30 -1.61 -0.31
C ILE A 19 2.14 -2.27 -1.06
N GLY A 20 1.45 -3.18 -0.37
CA GLY A 20 0.22 -3.78 -0.88
C GLY A 20 -0.68 -4.30 0.25
N LEU A 21 -1.79 -4.92 -0.13
CA LEU A 21 -2.75 -5.50 0.82
C LEU A 21 -2.39 -6.94 1.14
N ALA A 22 -2.46 -7.27 2.43
CA ALA A 22 -2.28 -8.66 2.85
C ALA A 22 -3.51 -9.49 2.45
N PRO A 23 -3.34 -10.78 2.07
CA PRO A 23 -4.45 -11.61 1.57
C PRO A 23 -5.57 -11.82 2.58
N THR A 24 -5.30 -11.63 3.88
CA THR A 24 -6.33 -11.74 4.93
C THR A 24 -7.11 -10.45 5.14
N HIS A 25 -6.82 -9.37 4.39
CA HIS A 25 -7.49 -8.08 4.52
C HIS A 25 -9.00 -8.23 4.29
N VAL A 26 -9.79 -7.49 5.07
CA VAL A 26 -11.27 -7.58 5.08
C VAL A 26 -11.90 -7.29 3.71
N VAL A 27 -11.23 -6.51 2.86
CA VAL A 27 -11.67 -6.20 1.49
C VAL A 27 -11.83 -7.46 0.61
N PHE A 28 -11.09 -8.52 0.90
CA PHE A 28 -11.16 -9.78 0.16
C PHE A 28 -12.24 -10.73 0.69
N LYS A 29 -12.84 -10.39 1.84
CA LYS A 29 -13.94 -11.16 2.46
C LYS A 29 -15.32 -10.62 2.07
N ASP A 30 -15.36 -9.46 1.42
CA ASP A 30 -16.58 -8.84 0.91
C ASP A 30 -17.10 -9.67 -0.27
N GLU A 31 -18.37 -10.12 -0.19
CA GLU A 31 -18.96 -11.02 -1.20
C GLU A 31 -19.02 -10.40 -2.60
N GLY A 32 -19.03 -9.06 -2.69
CA GLY A 32 -19.01 -8.32 -3.95
C GLY A 32 -17.61 -8.12 -4.53
N GLY A 33 -16.55 -8.45 -3.78
CA GLY A 33 -15.17 -8.23 -4.21
C GLY A 33 -14.81 -6.74 -4.39
N ILE A 34 -13.67 -6.50 -5.04
CA ILE A 34 -13.14 -5.15 -5.25
C ILE A 34 -13.73 -4.58 -6.55
N ILE A 35 -14.54 -3.53 -6.43
CA ILE A 35 -15.19 -2.87 -7.57
C ILE A 35 -14.31 -1.80 -8.22
N ALA A 36 -13.53 -1.09 -7.43
CA ALA A 36 -12.73 0.04 -7.90
C ALA A 36 -11.59 0.38 -6.95
N VAL A 37 -10.52 0.95 -7.50
CA VAL A 37 -9.41 1.54 -6.75
C VAL A 37 -9.22 2.97 -7.18
N ASP A 38 -9.32 3.89 -6.24
CA ASP A 38 -9.22 5.32 -6.46
C ASP A 38 -7.94 5.87 -5.81
N PHE A 39 -7.03 6.41 -6.63
CA PHE A 39 -5.80 7.07 -6.17
C PHE A 39 -5.99 8.58 -5.92
N ASN A 40 -7.17 9.12 -6.18
CA ASN A 40 -7.52 10.49 -5.84
C ASN A 40 -7.93 10.59 -4.36
N VAL A 41 -6.93 10.49 -3.49
CA VAL A 41 -7.12 10.58 -2.04
C VAL A 41 -6.57 11.89 -1.47
N GLY A 42 -7.47 12.71 -0.95
CA GLY A 42 -7.17 14.01 -0.34
C GLY A 42 -7.27 15.16 -1.35
N LYS A 43 -6.19 15.93 -1.53
CA LYS A 43 -6.15 17.14 -2.37
C LYS A 43 -5.45 16.94 -3.73
N SER A 44 -4.97 15.74 -4.03
CA SER A 44 -4.21 15.48 -5.26
C SER A 44 -4.32 14.02 -5.68
N ASP A 45 -4.47 13.80 -6.99
CA ASP A 45 -4.39 12.47 -7.59
C ASP A 45 -2.95 11.94 -7.53
N ARG A 46 -2.79 10.74 -6.96
CA ARG A 46 -1.48 10.11 -6.84
C ARG A 46 -1.05 9.38 -8.11
N ALA A 47 -1.99 8.99 -8.97
CA ALA A 47 -1.70 8.36 -10.25
C ALA A 47 -0.97 9.32 -11.21
N GLY A 48 -1.23 10.62 -11.11
CA GLY A 48 -0.52 11.65 -11.87
C GLY A 48 0.92 11.92 -11.41
N ILE A 49 1.39 11.34 -10.30
CA ILE A 49 2.72 11.60 -9.76
C ILE A 49 3.75 10.77 -10.53
N LYS A 50 4.38 11.40 -11.52
CA LYS A 50 5.48 10.81 -12.27
C LYS A 50 6.83 11.34 -11.80
N VAL A 51 7.55 10.51 -11.06
CA VAL A 51 8.91 10.84 -10.60
C VAL A 51 9.90 10.63 -11.75
N THR A 52 10.74 11.62 -12.02
CA THR A 52 11.68 11.58 -13.14
C THR A 52 13.12 11.90 -12.74
N GLY A 53 14.07 11.22 -13.41
CA GLY A 53 15.51 11.45 -13.30
C GLY A 53 16.15 10.98 -11.99
N LYS A 54 17.50 10.95 -11.98
CA LYS A 54 18.32 10.52 -10.81
C LYS A 54 18.05 11.33 -9.53
N ARG A 55 17.58 12.58 -9.67
CA ARG A 55 17.23 13.47 -8.56
C ARG A 55 15.79 13.33 -8.06
N LYS A 56 15.02 12.36 -8.57
CA LYS A 56 13.61 12.13 -8.21
C LYS A 56 12.76 13.40 -8.27
N LYS A 57 12.88 14.13 -9.39
CA LYS A 57 12.15 15.39 -9.59
C LYS A 57 10.64 15.07 -9.53
N ASN A 58 9.87 15.92 -8.82
CA ASN A 58 8.44 15.76 -8.53
C ASN A 58 8.05 14.68 -7.51
N ALA A 59 9.01 14.03 -6.84
CA ALA A 59 8.67 13.06 -5.80
C ALA A 59 8.02 13.75 -4.60
N GLN A 60 6.81 13.31 -4.27
CA GLN A 60 6.10 13.79 -3.09
C GLN A 60 6.56 13.00 -1.86
N HIS A 61 6.76 13.71 -0.75
CA HIS A 61 7.10 13.09 0.52
C HIS A 61 5.84 12.77 1.31
N PHE A 62 5.63 11.51 1.63
CA PHE A 62 4.50 11.03 2.42
C PHE A 62 4.92 10.68 3.83
N GLU A 63 4.01 10.91 4.76
CA GLU A 63 4.07 10.43 6.13
C GLU A 63 3.43 9.04 6.23
N SER A 64 3.77 8.27 7.26
CA SER A 64 3.27 6.89 7.44
C SER A 64 1.74 6.77 7.43
N ASN A 65 1.01 7.80 7.88
CA ASN A 65 -0.45 7.80 7.92
C ASN A 65 -1.11 8.35 6.63
N THR A 66 -0.32 8.79 5.64
CA THR A 66 -0.83 9.39 4.40
C THR A 66 -1.63 8.35 3.62
N ALA A 67 -2.81 8.74 3.14
CA ALA A 67 -3.64 7.89 2.29
C ALA A 67 -2.97 7.75 0.90
N LEU A 68 -2.84 6.51 0.42
CA LEU A 68 -2.31 6.19 -0.91
C LEU A 68 -3.44 6.01 -1.93
N CYS A 69 -4.44 5.21 -1.57
CA CYS A 69 -5.61 4.98 -2.38
C CYS A 69 -6.81 4.57 -1.51
N LYS A 70 -7.99 4.63 -2.12
CA LYS A 70 -9.26 4.16 -1.58
C LYS A 70 -9.69 2.95 -2.39
N VAL A 71 -9.83 1.81 -1.74
CA VAL A 71 -10.31 0.57 -2.35
C VAL A 71 -11.78 0.46 -2.03
N CYS A 72 -12.62 0.45 -3.06
CA CYS A 72 -14.07 0.36 -2.93
C CYS A 72 -14.52 -1.08 -3.18
N THR A 73 -15.42 -1.57 -2.33
CA THR A 73 -16.20 -2.80 -2.51
C THR A 73 -17.67 -2.42 -2.75
N HIS A 74 -18.55 -3.40 -2.86
CA HIS A 74 -19.98 -3.15 -3.07
C HIS A 74 -20.61 -2.37 -1.90
N ASP A 75 -20.27 -2.74 -0.66
CA ASP A 75 -20.91 -2.19 0.53
C ASP A 75 -20.10 -1.10 1.22
N THR A 76 -18.77 -1.09 1.01
CA THR A 76 -17.86 -0.29 1.84
C THR A 76 -16.61 0.14 1.09
N SER A 77 -15.79 0.97 1.73
CA SER A 77 -14.52 1.41 1.17
C SER A 77 -13.44 1.52 2.23
N TYR A 78 -12.22 1.19 1.83
CA TYR A 78 -11.06 1.09 2.71
C TYR A 78 -9.96 2.02 2.24
N ILE A 79 -9.37 2.76 3.17
CA ILE A 79 -8.25 3.67 2.87
C ILE A 79 -6.95 2.93 3.13
N VAL A 80 -6.18 2.74 2.08
CA VAL A 80 -4.82 2.19 2.14
C VAL A 80 -3.86 3.32 2.48
N ARG A 81 -2.92 3.08 3.38
CA ARG A 81 -1.98 4.09 3.89
C ARG A 81 -0.55 3.76 3.50
N CYS A 82 0.30 4.77 3.53
CA CYS A 82 1.71 4.63 3.14
C CYS A 82 2.47 3.70 4.09
N CYS A 83 2.09 3.65 5.37
CA CYS A 83 2.70 2.87 6.46
C CYS A 83 4.16 3.25 6.78
N VAL A 84 4.91 3.79 5.83
CA VAL A 84 6.28 4.25 5.97
C VAL A 84 6.41 5.69 5.48
N LYS A 85 7.20 6.49 6.20
CA LYS A 85 7.59 7.82 5.76
C LYS A 85 8.62 7.75 4.64
N GLY A 86 8.36 8.39 3.50
CA GLY A 86 9.28 8.34 2.37
C GLY A 86 8.79 9.09 1.13
N SER A 87 9.62 9.07 0.09
CA SER A 87 9.26 9.63 -1.22
C SER A 87 8.44 8.62 -2.01
N LEU A 88 7.20 8.97 -2.38
CA LEU A 88 6.43 8.17 -3.34
C LEU A 88 7.12 8.21 -4.70
N LEU A 89 7.38 7.05 -5.28
CA LEU A 89 8.00 6.92 -6.59
C LEU A 89 6.99 6.57 -7.67
N GLU A 90 6.10 5.63 -7.35
CA GLU A 90 5.15 5.06 -8.28
C GLU A 90 3.92 4.57 -7.54
N VAL A 91 2.76 4.70 -8.16
CA VAL A 91 1.53 3.99 -7.79
C VAL A 91 1.11 3.12 -8.96
N ASN A 92 0.44 2.01 -8.68
CA ASN A 92 -0.01 1.10 -9.72
C ASN A 92 -1.32 1.59 -10.34
N ASP A 93 -1.24 2.48 -11.32
CA ASP A 93 -2.40 3.03 -12.02
C ASP A 93 -3.24 1.95 -12.74
N ARG A 94 -2.66 0.77 -12.99
CA ARG A 94 -3.39 -0.37 -13.57
C ARG A 94 -4.56 -0.80 -12.71
N LEU A 95 -4.47 -0.61 -11.38
CA LEU A 95 -5.56 -0.93 -10.45
C LEU A 95 -6.82 -0.09 -10.69
N ILE A 96 -6.69 1.08 -11.33
CA ILE A 96 -7.84 1.92 -11.72
C ILE A 96 -8.66 1.22 -12.81
N LYS A 97 -7.97 0.55 -13.75
CA LYS A 97 -8.60 -0.17 -14.88
C LYS A 97 -8.93 -1.62 -14.53
N GLN A 98 -8.14 -2.23 -13.65
CA GLN A 98 -8.19 -3.64 -13.30
C GLN A 98 -8.06 -3.83 -11.78
N PRO A 99 -9.11 -3.47 -11.01
CA PRO A 99 -9.12 -3.60 -9.56
C PRO A 99 -8.94 -5.05 -9.07
N GLY A 100 -9.33 -6.04 -9.87
CA GLY A 100 -9.19 -7.46 -9.55
C GLY A 100 -7.75 -7.93 -9.31
N LEU A 101 -6.74 -7.21 -9.81
CA LEU A 101 -5.32 -7.52 -9.59
C LEU A 101 -4.95 -7.50 -8.09
N LEU A 102 -5.63 -6.66 -7.28
CA LEU A 102 -5.43 -6.65 -5.83
C LEU A 102 -5.78 -8.00 -5.19
N GLY A 103 -6.78 -8.71 -5.69
CA GLY A 103 -7.20 -10.01 -5.15
C GLY A 103 -6.43 -11.18 -5.76
N SER A 104 -6.28 -11.19 -7.09
CA SER A 104 -5.69 -12.33 -7.79
C SER A 104 -4.17 -12.40 -7.72
N SER A 105 -3.49 -11.27 -7.56
CA SER A 105 -2.01 -11.20 -7.59
C SER A 105 -1.47 -10.10 -6.69
N ALA A 106 -1.98 -10.05 -5.46
CA ALA A 106 -1.65 -9.03 -4.46
C ALA A 106 -0.14 -8.83 -4.27
N ASP A 107 0.66 -9.90 -4.30
CA ASP A 107 2.11 -9.90 -4.08
C ASP A 107 2.97 -9.61 -5.32
N ARG A 108 2.38 -9.62 -6.53
CA ARG A 108 3.08 -9.37 -7.80
C ARG A 108 2.55 -8.12 -8.51
N GLU A 109 1.47 -8.28 -9.26
CA GLU A 109 0.91 -7.24 -10.12
C GLU A 109 -0.10 -6.35 -9.40
N GLY A 110 -0.54 -6.76 -8.21
CA GLY A 110 -1.48 -6.06 -7.34
C GLY A 110 -0.82 -5.17 -6.29
N PHE A 111 0.46 -4.82 -6.42
CA PHE A 111 1.07 -3.84 -5.53
C PHE A 111 0.36 -2.48 -5.66
N ILE A 112 0.37 -1.68 -4.60
CA ILE A 112 -0.34 -0.40 -4.56
C ILE A 112 0.61 0.75 -4.87
N ALA A 113 1.75 0.78 -4.18
CA ALA A 113 2.71 1.86 -4.31
C ALA A 113 4.14 1.40 -4.04
N ILE A 114 5.08 2.11 -4.66
CA ILE A 114 6.51 1.99 -4.42
C ILE A 114 6.98 3.30 -3.78
N VAL A 115 7.58 3.17 -2.60
CA VAL A 115 8.03 4.29 -1.77
C VAL A 115 9.50 4.08 -1.44
N MET A 116 10.28 5.16 -1.44
CA MET A 116 11.66 5.14 -0.94
C MET A 116 11.76 5.88 0.39
N PRO A 117 11.79 5.16 1.53
CA PRO A 117 12.09 5.77 2.81
C PRO A 117 13.55 6.19 2.95
N LYS A 118 13.81 7.12 3.87
CA LYS A 118 15.19 7.37 4.32
C LYS A 118 15.63 6.21 5.24
N PRO A 119 16.92 5.88 5.30
CA PRO A 119 17.42 4.82 6.17
C PRO A 119 17.01 4.98 7.65
N ALA A 120 17.03 6.21 8.16
CA ALA A 120 16.63 6.52 9.53
C ALA A 120 15.12 6.30 9.77
N ASP A 121 14.28 6.69 8.82
CA ASP A 121 12.83 6.51 8.91
C ASP A 121 12.43 5.03 8.81
N TRP A 122 13.16 4.26 7.99
CA TRP A 122 12.97 2.81 7.93
C TRP A 122 13.27 2.11 9.25
N LEU A 123 14.33 2.49 9.97
CA LEU A 123 14.66 1.86 11.25
C LEU A 123 13.56 2.06 12.29
N LYS A 124 12.93 3.25 12.29
CA LYS A 124 11.79 3.55 13.17
C LYS A 124 10.58 2.69 12.82
N VAL A 125 10.17 2.68 11.55
CA VAL A 125 8.99 1.89 11.14
C VAL A 125 9.21 0.40 11.32
N LYS A 126 10.43 -0.11 11.08
CA LYS A 126 10.74 -1.54 11.23
C LYS A 126 10.49 -2.03 12.67
N ALA A 127 10.69 -1.18 13.68
CA ALA A 127 10.40 -1.52 15.07
C ALA A 127 8.90 -1.56 15.39
N GLU A 128 8.07 -0.89 14.60
CA GLU A 128 6.60 -0.87 14.75
C GLU A 128 5.90 -1.94 13.89
N LEU A 129 6.59 -2.47 12.87
CA LEU A 129 6.07 -3.48 11.96
C LEU A 129 6.23 -4.89 12.53
N LEU A 130 5.28 -5.75 12.17
CA LEU A 130 5.33 -7.17 12.46
C LEU A 130 6.11 -7.89 11.36
N SER A 131 6.90 -8.88 11.73
CA SER A 131 7.43 -9.85 10.78
C SER A 131 6.30 -10.71 10.20
N LEU A 132 6.57 -11.37 9.07
CA LEU A 132 5.59 -12.27 8.44
C LEU A 132 5.19 -13.42 9.38
N GLU A 133 6.13 -13.95 10.17
CA GLU A 133 5.87 -15.03 11.11
C GLU A 133 4.98 -14.58 12.28
N GLU A 134 5.28 -13.41 12.86
CA GLU A 134 4.44 -12.81 13.91
C GLU A 134 3.04 -12.50 13.39
N TYR A 135 2.94 -11.96 12.17
CA TYR A 135 1.67 -11.69 11.52
C TYR A 135 0.84 -12.97 11.32
N ARG A 136 1.45 -14.06 10.84
CA ARG A 136 0.79 -15.36 10.66
C ARG A 136 0.28 -15.91 11.99
N LYS A 137 1.13 -15.95 13.03
CA LYS A 137 0.75 -16.39 14.38
C LYS A 137 -0.42 -15.58 14.95
N LEU A 138 -0.42 -14.27 14.76
CA LEU A 138 -1.51 -13.38 15.20
C LEU A 138 -2.82 -13.62 14.45
N ARG A 139 -2.76 -14.16 13.23
CA ARG A 139 -3.94 -14.45 12.40
C ARG A 139 -4.43 -15.89 12.51
N GLU A 140 -3.54 -16.85 12.72
CA GLU A 140 -3.90 -18.25 12.98
C GLU A 140 -4.54 -18.45 14.36
N GLY A 141 -4.26 -17.57 15.32
CA GLY A 141 -4.91 -17.56 16.64
C GLY A 141 -6.31 -16.96 16.68
N ARG A 142 -6.98 -16.76 15.54
CA ARG A 142 -8.33 -16.17 15.41
C ARG A 142 -9.18 -16.94 14.42
#